data_AF-A0A9E1XUD8-F1
#
_entry.id   AF-A0A9E1XUD8-F1
#
_cell.length_a   1.000
_cell.length_b   1.000
_cell.length_c   1.000
_cell.angle_alpha   90.00
_cell.angle_beta   90.00
_cell.angle_gamma   90.00
#
_symmetry.space_group_name_H-M   'P 1'
#
loop_
_entity.id
_entity.type
_entity.pdbx_description
1 polymer ?
#
loop_
_entity_poly.entity_id
_entity_poly.type
_entity_poly.pdbx_seq_one_letter_code
_entity_poly.pdbx_strand_id
1 'polypeptide(L)'
;MMRQWIILAAASLQVLVLGFMAGQREAVLHGGQAIKLRSAPIDPRDLFRGDYVRLSYEASNINRSLWRGDLSSRKAERGERVYAVLEVGDDGLARVTSVTDGRPDEGLFLRGRVGWHGGTQLSVKYGLEAYFMQQGTALELERNRVRDADGQVPVQVPLDMDVAVGGSGIAVLRGHQWAPVGLGLRLERQPRTTGRRRQPWTGIVELALLNASEQPLAIVDLPDGGSFDLLPSERWRDNPCRWIGENKERPSVRDADVRLLAPGERHTLRINLRDEAWFVTGPEDTSPRTLVDRGNRTYWFRLVYRPPSPETIEGLAHAAAIWHGELLSRAFNGRQMVD
;
A
#
# COMPACT_ATOMS: atom_id res chain seq x y z
N MET A 1 25.27 19.98 49.85
CA MET A 1 26.03 20.30 48.62
C MET A 1 26.13 19.11 47.66
N MET A 2 26.66 17.94 48.04
CA MET A 2 26.84 16.79 47.12
C MET A 2 25.53 16.29 46.47
N ARG A 3 24.41 16.27 47.21
CA ARG A 3 23.09 15.87 46.69
C ARG A 3 22.59 16.78 45.54
N GLN A 4 22.86 18.08 45.61
CA GLN A 4 22.42 19.05 44.60
C GLN A 4 23.20 18.88 43.29
N TRP A 5 24.51 18.62 43.36
CA TRP A 5 25.34 18.33 42.20
C TRP A 5 24.93 17.05 41.48
N ILE A 6 24.55 16.00 42.22
CA ILE A 6 24.05 14.76 41.63
C ILE A 6 22.74 15.00 40.88
N ILE A 7 21.82 15.78 41.47
CA ILE A 7 20.54 16.13 40.82
C ILE A 7 20.78 16.96 39.55
N LEU A 8 21.68 17.95 39.62
CA LEU A 8 22.03 18.78 38.46
C LEU A 8 22.70 17.97 37.35
N ALA A 9 23.60 17.05 37.70
CA ALA A 9 24.24 16.16 36.74
C ALA A 9 23.24 15.23 36.07
N ALA A 10 22.31 14.63 36.84
CA ALA A 10 21.26 13.77 36.30
C ALA A 10 20.31 14.54 35.37
N ALA A 11 19.88 15.74 35.76
CA ALA A 11 19.04 16.60 34.93
C ALA A 11 19.77 17.03 33.64
N SER A 12 21.05 17.40 33.74
CA SER A 12 21.88 17.76 32.59
C SER A 12 22.04 16.59 31.62
N LEU A 13 22.29 15.38 32.14
CA LEU A 13 22.39 14.17 31.32
C LEU A 13 21.07 13.89 30.58
N GLN A 14 19.91 14.06 31.22
CA GLN A 14 18.62 13.90 30.56
C GLN A 14 18.43 14.89 29.42
N VAL A 15 18.77 16.17 29.62
CA VAL A 15 18.70 17.21 28.58
C VAL A 15 19.65 16.89 27.42
N LEU A 16 20.88 16.45 27.73
CA LEU A 16 21.86 16.08 26.70
C LEU A 16 21.39 14.88 25.87
N VAL A 17 20.79 13.86 26.47
CA VAL A 17 20.23 12.71 25.76
C VAL A 17 19.11 13.15 24.81
N LEU A 18 18.19 14.01 25.27
CA LEU A 18 17.12 14.54 24.42
C LEU A 18 17.67 15.41 23.29
N GLY A 19 18.64 16.28 23.58
CA GLY A 19 19.32 17.11 22.60
C GLY A 19 20.04 16.27 21.53
N PHE A 20 20.70 15.19 21.93
CA PHE A 20 21.33 14.25 21.01
C PHE A 20 20.30 13.54 20.12
N MET A 21 19.19 13.08 20.69
CA MET A 21 18.10 12.46 19.91
C MET A 21 17.48 13.42 18.90
N ALA A 22 17.28 14.68 19.28
CA ALA A 22 16.78 15.72 18.38
C ALA A 22 17.80 16.03 17.29
N GLY A 23 19.07 16.25 17.65
CA GLY A 23 20.16 16.54 16.72
C GLY A 23 20.39 15.42 15.69
N GLN A 24 20.24 14.14 16.09
CA GLN A 24 20.27 13.03 15.14
C GLN A 24 19.16 13.12 14.08
N ARG A 25 17.93 13.46 14.49
CA ARG A 25 16.81 13.59 13.55
C ARG A 25 17.00 14.79 12.64
N GLU A 26 17.51 15.90 13.16
CA GLU A 26 17.81 17.09 12.38
C GLU A 26 18.92 16.84 11.35
N ALA A 27 19.97 16.11 11.74
CA ALA A 27 21.02 15.70 10.81
C ALA A 27 20.48 14.82 9.68
N VAL A 28 19.53 13.92 9.96
CA VAL A 28 18.84 13.14 8.92
C VAL A 28 17.95 14.03 8.06
N LEU A 29 17.24 14.99 8.68
CA LEU A 29 16.38 15.91 7.94
C LEU A 29 17.15 16.70 6.89
N HIS A 30 18.40 17.09 7.15
CA HIS A 30 19.23 17.84 6.20
C HIS A 30 20.15 16.99 5.33
N GLY A 31 20.77 15.94 5.89
CA GLY A 31 21.82 15.15 5.22
C GLY A 31 21.41 13.71 4.85
N GLY A 32 20.18 13.30 5.16
CA GLY A 32 19.67 11.98 4.81
C GLY A 32 19.31 11.84 3.33
N GLN A 33 19.42 10.62 2.82
CA GLN A 33 19.01 10.26 1.46
C GLN A 33 17.49 10.43 1.32
N ALA A 34 17.07 11.17 0.30
CA ALA A 34 15.65 11.41 0.02
C ALA A 34 15.04 10.21 -0.72
N ILE A 35 13.92 9.71 -0.24
CA ILE A 35 13.11 8.67 -0.88
C ILE A 35 11.63 8.99 -0.74
N LYS A 36 10.79 8.31 -1.53
CA LYS A 36 9.33 8.36 -1.38
C LYS A 36 8.78 7.04 -0.86
N LEU A 37 7.92 7.09 0.15
CA LEU A 37 7.19 5.93 0.66
C LEU A 37 5.70 6.09 0.40
N ARG A 38 5.10 5.16 -0.34
CA ARG A 38 3.67 5.16 -0.61
C ARG A 38 2.86 4.70 0.59
N SER A 39 1.82 5.46 0.90
CA SER A 39 0.83 5.10 1.91
C SER A 39 -0.10 4.01 1.35
N ALA A 40 -0.37 2.99 2.14
CA ALA A 40 -1.49 2.09 1.90
C ALA A 40 -2.83 2.86 2.02
N PRO A 41 -3.93 2.35 1.44
CA PRO A 41 -5.20 3.05 1.41
C PRO A 41 -5.64 3.54 2.80
N ILE A 42 -5.80 4.86 2.93
CA ILE A 42 -6.01 5.57 4.18
C ILE A 42 -7.49 5.48 4.57
N ASP A 43 -7.79 5.00 5.78
CA ASP A 43 -9.13 5.03 6.36
C ASP A 43 -9.24 6.23 7.33
N PRO A 44 -9.98 7.31 7.00
CA PRO A 44 -9.97 8.59 7.71
C PRO A 44 -10.83 8.61 8.98
N ARG A 45 -10.94 7.49 9.72
CA ARG A 45 -11.75 7.38 10.95
C ARG A 45 -11.17 8.17 12.14
N ASP A 46 -10.85 9.45 11.99
CA ASP A 46 -10.94 10.45 13.08
C ASP A 46 -10.64 11.91 12.64
N LEU A 47 -11.23 12.42 11.56
CA LEU A 47 -11.04 13.84 11.15
C LEU A 47 -11.61 14.87 12.16
N PHE A 48 -12.36 14.44 13.17
CA PHE A 48 -12.98 15.33 14.16
C PHE A 48 -12.11 15.56 15.42
N ARG A 49 -10.90 14.96 15.50
CA ARG A 49 -9.97 15.12 16.63
C ARG A 49 -8.72 15.94 16.29
N GLY A 50 -8.68 16.59 15.13
CA GLY A 50 -7.58 17.43 14.62
C GLY A 50 -7.11 16.98 13.21
N ASP A 51 -6.24 17.77 12.57
CA ASP A 51 -5.63 17.47 11.26
C ASP A 51 -4.52 16.41 11.38
N TYR A 52 -4.84 15.26 11.99
CA TYR A 52 -3.93 14.14 12.16
C TYR A 52 -4.37 12.97 11.31
N VAL A 53 -3.44 12.43 10.51
CA VAL A 53 -3.67 11.21 9.74
C VAL A 53 -2.73 10.12 10.21
N ARG A 54 -3.32 8.96 10.53
CA ARG A 54 -2.56 7.75 10.79
C ARG A 54 -2.17 7.12 9.46
N LEU A 55 -0.88 7.16 9.15
CA LEU A 55 -0.32 6.56 7.95
C LEU A 55 -0.06 5.07 8.18
N SER A 56 -0.32 4.30 7.14
CA SER A 56 0.20 2.94 6.97
C SER A 56 0.96 2.94 5.66
N TYR A 57 2.12 2.29 5.60
CA TYR A 57 2.92 2.21 4.38
C TYR A 57 2.77 0.84 3.72
N GLU A 58 2.92 0.78 2.41
CA GLU A 58 3.06 -0.50 1.71
C GLU A 58 4.31 -1.24 2.21
N ALA A 59 5.41 -0.50 2.39
CA ALA A 59 6.66 -0.99 2.98
C ALA A 59 6.53 -1.52 4.43
N SER A 60 5.42 -1.25 5.13
CA SER A 60 5.19 -1.77 6.49
C SER A 60 4.66 -3.19 6.49
N ASN A 61 4.22 -3.74 5.36
CA ASN A 61 3.54 -5.03 5.26
C ASN A 61 4.39 -5.99 4.41
N ILE A 62 5.25 -6.76 5.07
CA ILE A 62 6.31 -7.53 4.42
C ILE A 62 5.99 -9.03 4.42
N ASN A 63 5.95 -9.62 3.22
CA ASN A 63 5.73 -11.05 3.05
C ASN A 63 6.96 -11.87 3.46
N ARG A 64 6.73 -13.10 3.93
CA ARG A 64 7.74 -14.09 4.33
C ARG A 64 8.78 -14.38 3.26
N SER A 65 8.43 -14.28 1.97
CA SER A 65 9.38 -14.44 0.86
C SER A 65 10.54 -13.43 0.90
N LEU A 66 10.37 -12.29 1.59
CA LEU A 66 11.36 -11.22 1.73
C LEU A 66 12.16 -11.31 3.04
N TRP A 67 11.86 -12.26 3.92
CA TRP A 67 12.55 -12.38 5.21
C TRP A 67 13.92 -13.04 5.01
N ARG A 68 14.94 -12.51 5.67
CA ARG A 68 16.34 -12.95 5.58
C ARG A 68 16.96 -13.05 6.98
N GLY A 69 18.08 -13.74 7.09
CA GLY A 69 18.73 -13.99 8.38
C GLY A 69 17.89 -14.88 9.30
N ASP A 70 18.09 -14.75 10.62
CA ASP A 70 17.40 -15.60 11.61
C ASP A 70 15.89 -15.31 11.63
N LEU A 71 15.48 -14.13 11.18
CA LEU A 71 14.07 -13.78 10.99
C LEU A 71 13.31 -14.77 10.10
N SER A 72 13.98 -15.47 9.18
CA SER A 72 13.37 -16.48 8.28
C SER A 72 13.02 -17.81 8.99
N SER A 73 13.77 -18.14 10.04
CA SER A 73 13.70 -19.44 10.74
C SER A 73 12.96 -19.37 12.08
N ARG A 74 12.72 -18.16 12.62
CA ARG A 74 12.05 -17.98 13.91
C ARG A 74 10.85 -17.04 13.86
N LYS A 75 10.10 -17.03 14.95
CA LYS A 75 9.04 -16.06 15.16
C LYS A 75 9.62 -14.72 15.61
N ALA A 76 9.47 -13.67 14.80
CA ALA A 76 9.76 -12.30 15.20
C ALA A 76 8.89 -11.83 16.38
N GLU A 77 9.50 -11.20 17.37
CA GLU A 77 8.82 -10.70 18.57
C GLU A 77 8.31 -9.28 18.39
N ARG A 78 7.20 -8.94 19.05
CA ARG A 78 6.66 -7.58 18.99
C ARG A 78 7.64 -6.59 19.65
N GLY A 79 7.96 -5.52 18.93
CA GLY A 79 8.91 -4.49 19.37
C GLY A 79 10.36 -4.80 19.01
N GLU A 80 10.64 -6.01 18.51
CA GLU A 80 11.95 -6.40 18.01
C GLU A 80 12.40 -5.45 16.89
N ARG A 81 13.70 -5.13 16.87
CA ARG A 81 14.27 -4.26 15.86
C ARG A 81 14.54 -5.07 14.59
N VAL A 82 14.10 -4.52 13.46
CA VAL A 82 14.35 -5.08 12.13
C VAL A 82 14.77 -3.97 11.18
N TYR A 83 15.37 -4.36 10.06
CA TYR A 83 15.84 -3.47 9.02
C TYR A 83 15.22 -3.90 7.69
N ALA A 84 14.43 -3.01 7.10
CA ALA A 84 13.86 -3.22 5.78
C ALA A 84 14.79 -2.62 4.73
N VAL A 85 15.42 -3.47 3.92
CA VAL A 85 16.27 -3.04 2.80
C VAL A 85 15.37 -2.54 1.69
N LEU A 86 15.74 -1.39 1.13
CA LEU A 86 14.96 -0.69 0.12
C LEU A 86 15.72 -0.59 -1.19
N GLU A 87 14.94 -0.61 -2.27
CA GLU A 87 15.36 -0.22 -3.61
C GLU A 87 14.43 0.88 -4.11
N VAL A 88 15.01 1.92 -4.71
CA VAL A 88 14.25 3.03 -5.29
C VAL A 88 13.97 2.70 -6.74
N GLY A 89 12.69 2.55 -7.08
CA GLY A 89 12.28 2.35 -8.47
C GLY A 89 12.39 3.61 -9.31
N ASP A 90 12.19 3.47 -10.62
CA ASP A 90 12.25 4.58 -11.59
C ASP A 90 11.20 5.68 -11.31
N ASP A 91 10.12 5.34 -10.61
CA ASP A 91 9.09 6.25 -10.12
C ASP A 91 9.48 7.03 -8.86
N GLY A 92 10.70 6.82 -8.35
CA GLY A 92 11.23 7.42 -7.13
C GLY A 92 10.66 6.83 -5.83
N LEU A 93 9.81 5.81 -5.92
CA LEU A 93 9.28 5.11 -4.76
C LEU A 93 10.25 4.05 -4.26
N ALA A 94 10.43 4.01 -2.94
CA ALA A 94 11.21 2.97 -2.29
C ALA A 94 10.33 1.75 -2.01
N ARG A 95 10.76 0.58 -2.49
CA ARG A 95 10.12 -0.71 -2.24
C ARG A 95 11.02 -1.60 -1.40
N VAL A 96 10.41 -2.43 -0.55
CA VAL A 96 11.14 -3.38 0.31
C VAL A 96 11.58 -4.58 -0.52
N THR A 97 12.88 -4.84 -0.57
CA THR A 97 13.46 -6.02 -1.23
C THR A 97 13.77 -7.14 -0.25
N SER A 98 14.07 -6.79 1.01
CA SER A 98 14.22 -7.77 2.09
C SER A 98 14.04 -7.14 3.47
N VAL A 99 13.82 -7.99 4.47
CA VAL A 99 13.83 -7.60 5.88
C VAL A 99 14.73 -8.54 6.68
N THR A 100 15.59 -7.95 7.50
CA THR A 100 16.59 -8.62 8.33
C THR A 100 16.47 -8.19 9.79
N ASP A 101 16.94 -9.02 10.69
CA ASP A 101 17.14 -8.68 12.11
C ASP A 101 18.54 -8.12 12.40
N GLY A 102 19.53 -8.44 11.57
CA GLY A 102 20.84 -7.78 11.53
C GLY A 102 20.82 -6.47 10.73
N ARG A 103 21.59 -5.46 11.18
CA ARG A 103 21.77 -4.22 10.42
C ARG A 103 22.54 -4.53 9.13
N PRO A 104 22.06 -4.13 7.94
CA PRO A 104 22.83 -4.25 6.70
C PRO A 104 24.10 -3.39 6.74
N ASP A 105 25.19 -3.90 6.19
CA ASP A 105 26.46 -3.17 6.09
C ASP A 105 26.41 -2.08 5.02
N GLU A 106 25.68 -2.33 3.93
CA GLU A 106 25.56 -1.44 2.78
C GLU A 106 24.10 -1.34 2.30
N GLY A 107 23.86 -0.37 1.43
CA GLY A 107 22.56 -0.12 0.82
C GLY A 107 21.64 0.76 1.67
N LEU A 108 20.52 1.12 1.06
CA LEU A 108 19.47 1.89 1.71
C LEU A 108 18.58 0.96 2.54
N PHE A 109 18.35 1.30 3.81
CA PHE A 109 17.44 0.54 4.65
C PHE A 109 16.71 1.42 5.67
N LEU A 110 15.52 0.97 6.08
CA LEU A 110 14.75 1.56 7.15
C LEU A 110 14.87 0.72 8.41
N ARG A 111 15.28 1.34 9.50
CA ARG A 111 15.24 0.74 10.83
C ARG A 111 13.84 0.87 11.39
N GLY A 112 13.20 -0.28 11.63
CA GLY A 112 11.87 -0.37 12.18
C GLY A 112 11.79 -1.24 13.42
N ARG A 113 10.56 -1.36 13.93
CA ARG A 113 10.19 -2.33 14.96
C ARG A 113 9.02 -3.17 14.51
N VAL A 114 9.07 -4.45 14.84
CA VAL A 114 7.96 -5.38 14.58
C VAL A 114 6.72 -4.90 15.33
N GLY A 115 5.68 -4.54 14.58
CA GLY A 115 4.37 -4.21 15.12
C GLY A 115 3.56 -5.47 15.43
N TRP A 116 3.52 -6.38 14.46
CA TRP A 116 2.84 -7.67 14.54
C TRP A 116 3.48 -8.67 13.58
N HIS A 117 3.42 -9.96 13.93
CA HIS A 117 3.81 -11.08 13.09
C HIS A 117 2.69 -12.12 13.16
N GLY A 118 2.15 -12.53 12.01
CA GLY A 118 1.35 -13.74 11.91
C GLY A 118 1.50 -14.42 10.56
N GLY A 119 1.52 -15.75 10.58
CA GLY A 119 1.59 -16.57 9.37
C GLY A 119 2.79 -16.24 8.50
N THR A 120 2.51 -15.70 7.32
CA THR A 120 3.50 -15.29 6.32
C THR A 120 3.69 -13.78 6.21
N GLN A 121 3.20 -12.99 7.18
CA GLN A 121 3.28 -11.54 7.15
C GLN A 121 3.93 -10.93 8.40
N LEU A 122 4.79 -9.94 8.15
CA LEU A 122 5.43 -9.12 9.15
C LEU A 122 4.99 -7.67 8.98
N SER A 123 4.37 -7.10 10.02
CA SER A 123 4.09 -5.67 10.10
C SER A 123 5.24 -4.95 10.79
N VAL A 124 5.84 -3.97 10.12
CA VAL A 124 6.96 -3.17 10.64
C VAL A 124 6.56 -1.70 10.76
N LYS A 125 6.86 -1.12 11.92
CA LYS A 125 6.69 0.32 12.19
C LYS A 125 8.02 1.03 12.10
N TYR A 126 8.08 2.10 11.32
CA TYR A 126 9.28 2.91 11.07
C TYR A 126 9.30 4.19 11.90
N GLY A 127 8.23 4.48 12.66
CA GLY A 127 8.10 5.73 13.40
C GLY A 127 7.67 6.91 12.51
N LEU A 128 7.06 6.58 11.37
CA LEU A 128 6.54 7.53 10.36
C LEU A 128 5.00 7.46 10.26
N GLU A 129 4.34 6.68 11.13
CA GLU A 129 2.90 6.37 11.02
C GLU A 129 1.98 7.52 11.46
N ALA A 130 2.55 8.64 11.88
CA ALA A 130 1.86 9.80 12.41
C ALA A 130 2.23 11.02 11.57
N TYR A 131 1.25 11.62 10.89
CA TYR A 131 1.44 12.83 10.10
C TYR A 131 0.41 13.89 10.48
N PHE A 132 0.91 15.10 10.76
CA PHE A 132 0.11 16.26 11.11
C PHE A 132 0.00 17.14 9.87
N MET A 133 -1.21 17.25 9.34
CA MET A 133 -1.52 18.11 8.20
C MET A 133 -1.83 19.53 8.67
N GLN A 134 -1.72 20.48 7.76
CA GLN A 134 -2.18 21.84 8.02
C GLN A 134 -3.71 21.89 7.99
N GLN A 135 -4.27 22.84 8.73
CA GLN A 135 -5.72 23.04 8.82
C GLN A 135 -6.32 23.33 7.43
N GLY A 136 -7.25 22.48 6.98
CA GLY A 136 -7.89 22.60 5.66
C GLY A 136 -7.62 21.45 4.67
N THR A 137 -6.62 20.60 4.93
CA THR A 137 -6.32 19.41 4.11
C THR A 137 -7.45 18.36 4.13
N ALA A 138 -8.35 18.43 5.12
CA ALA A 138 -9.58 17.63 5.14
C ALA A 138 -10.42 17.80 3.86
N LEU A 139 -10.48 19.01 3.27
CA LEU A 139 -11.20 19.25 2.01
C LEU A 139 -10.53 18.58 0.81
N GLU A 140 -9.20 18.47 0.79
CA GLU A 140 -8.46 17.80 -0.28
C GLU A 140 -8.62 16.28 -0.19
N LEU A 141 -8.58 15.73 1.03
CA LEU A 141 -8.93 14.33 1.31
C LEU A 141 -10.38 14.01 0.92
N GLU A 142 -11.33 14.90 1.18
CA GLU A 142 -12.72 14.77 0.73
C GLU A 142 -12.89 14.93 -0.78
N ARG A 143 -12.14 15.82 -1.43
CA ARG A 143 -12.17 16.00 -2.90
C ARG A 143 -11.58 14.80 -3.64
N ASN A 144 -10.50 14.23 -3.10
CA ASN A 144 -9.89 13.00 -3.60
C ASN A 144 -10.73 11.76 -3.25
N ARG A 145 -11.56 11.84 -2.20
CA ARG A 145 -12.63 10.88 -1.93
C ARG A 145 -13.84 11.24 -2.78
N VAL A 146 -13.75 10.92 -4.06
CA VAL A 146 -14.90 10.94 -4.98
C VAL A 146 -16.07 10.25 -4.28
N ARG A 147 -17.01 11.08 -3.85
CA ARG A 147 -18.02 10.72 -2.87
C ARG A 147 -18.93 9.66 -3.50
N ASP A 148 -19.29 8.64 -2.73
CA ASP A 148 -20.29 7.60 -3.03
C ASP A 148 -21.70 8.18 -3.36
N ALA A 149 -21.83 9.51 -3.47
CA ALA A 149 -23.07 10.26 -3.63
C ALA A 149 -23.66 10.16 -5.04
N ASP A 150 -22.84 9.96 -6.07
CA ASP A 150 -23.27 9.98 -7.49
C ASP A 150 -23.41 8.57 -8.10
N GLY A 151 -23.35 7.51 -7.28
CA GLY A 151 -23.39 6.13 -7.78
C GLY A 151 -22.14 5.70 -8.54
N GLN A 152 -21.05 6.46 -8.46
CA GLN A 152 -19.74 6.11 -9.02
C GLN A 152 -18.91 5.27 -8.03
N VAL A 153 -17.90 4.57 -8.54
CA VAL A 153 -16.98 3.78 -7.70
C VAL A 153 -16.14 4.75 -6.85
N PRO A 154 -16.11 4.60 -5.51
CA PRO A 154 -15.31 5.47 -4.66
C PRO A 154 -13.82 5.21 -4.89
N VAL A 155 -13.06 6.26 -5.19
CA VAL A 155 -11.62 6.20 -5.46
C VAL A 155 -10.84 6.71 -4.25
N GLN A 156 -9.69 6.08 -3.98
CA GLN A 156 -8.70 6.56 -3.02
C GLN A 156 -7.40 6.85 -3.75
N VAL A 157 -6.86 8.05 -3.52
CA VAL A 157 -5.54 8.46 -4.02
C VAL A 157 -4.53 8.23 -2.89
N PRO A 158 -3.48 7.43 -3.08
CA PRO A 158 -2.42 7.29 -2.08
C PRO A 158 -1.64 8.60 -1.84
N LEU A 159 -1.08 8.74 -0.64
CA LEU A 159 -0.06 9.73 -0.33
C LEU A 159 1.34 9.13 -0.54
N ASP A 160 2.16 9.77 -1.35
CA ASP A 160 3.58 9.48 -1.42
C ASP A 160 4.30 10.41 -0.44
N MET A 161 4.82 9.85 0.65
CA MET A 161 5.49 10.60 1.70
C MET A 161 6.95 10.82 1.32
N ASP A 162 7.42 12.06 1.35
CA ASP A 162 8.84 12.38 1.20
C ASP A 162 9.57 12.10 2.51
N VAL A 163 10.56 11.22 2.46
CA VAL A 163 11.27 10.70 3.63
C VAL A 163 12.77 10.88 3.46
N ALA A 164 13.41 11.40 4.50
CA ALA A 164 14.86 11.42 4.62
C ALA A 164 15.32 10.22 5.43
N VAL A 165 16.28 9.45 4.92
CA VAL A 165 16.84 8.27 5.60
C VAL A 165 18.32 8.50 5.89
N GLY A 166 18.70 8.40 7.16
CA GLY A 166 20.10 8.45 7.59
C GLY A 166 20.77 7.09 7.52
N GLY A 167 22.11 7.05 7.50
CA GLY A 167 22.88 5.80 7.44
C GLY A 167 22.65 4.80 8.60
N SER A 168 21.96 5.21 9.67
CA SER A 168 21.53 4.31 10.75
C SER A 168 20.15 3.66 10.51
N GLY A 169 19.52 3.95 9.38
CA GLY A 169 18.16 3.57 9.01
C GLY A 169 17.07 4.39 9.71
N ILE A 170 17.42 5.43 10.47
CA ILE A 170 16.43 6.38 10.99
C ILE A 170 15.83 7.14 9.82
N ALA A 171 14.51 7.21 9.79
CA ALA A 171 13.77 7.98 8.83
C ALA A 171 13.05 9.17 9.47
N VAL A 172 12.94 10.26 8.71
CA VAL A 172 12.22 11.48 9.10
C VAL A 172 11.35 11.94 7.93
N LEU A 173 10.07 12.25 8.20
CA LEU A 173 9.16 12.82 7.21
C LEU A 173 9.59 14.26 6.86
N ARG A 174 9.66 14.58 5.57
CA ARG A 174 9.90 15.93 5.04
C ARG A 174 8.64 16.57 4.47
N GLY A 175 7.76 15.78 3.87
CA GLY A 175 6.60 16.27 3.16
C GLY A 175 5.75 15.14 2.59
N HIS A 176 4.81 15.50 1.74
CA HIS A 176 3.96 14.56 1.02
C HIS A 176 3.54 15.15 -0.31
N GLN A 177 3.16 14.26 -1.21
CA GLN A 177 2.47 14.57 -2.45
C GLN A 177 1.40 13.50 -2.69
N TRP A 178 0.34 13.85 -3.40
CA TRP A 178 -0.62 12.85 -3.86
C TRP A 178 -0.01 12.02 -4.98
N ALA A 179 -0.27 10.71 -4.98
CA ALA A 179 0.04 9.87 -6.13
C ALA A 179 -0.76 10.37 -7.35
N PRO A 180 -0.18 10.32 -8.57
CA PRO A 180 -0.83 10.85 -9.76
C PRO A 180 -2.07 10.04 -10.18
N VAL A 181 -2.21 8.81 -9.68
CA VAL A 181 -3.34 7.92 -10.00
C VAL A 181 -3.97 7.40 -8.70
N GLY A 182 -5.30 7.44 -8.65
CA GLY A 182 -6.10 6.82 -7.58
C GLY A 182 -6.79 5.54 -8.06
N LEU A 183 -7.02 4.60 -7.13
CA LEU A 183 -7.74 3.35 -7.41
C LEU A 183 -8.97 3.21 -6.50
N GLY A 184 -10.11 2.94 -7.12
CA GLY A 184 -11.38 2.65 -6.48
C GLY A 184 -11.83 1.22 -6.69
N LEU A 185 -12.60 0.69 -5.74
CA LEU A 185 -13.17 -0.65 -5.82
C LEU A 185 -14.59 -0.67 -5.27
N ARG A 186 -15.51 -1.25 -6.05
CA ARG A 186 -16.89 -1.54 -5.65
C ARG A 186 -17.26 -2.96 -6.05
N LEU A 187 -17.88 -3.69 -5.13
CA LEU A 187 -18.43 -5.02 -5.41
C LEU A 187 -19.86 -4.89 -5.94
N GLU A 188 -20.15 -5.40 -7.14
CA GLU A 188 -21.48 -5.32 -7.73
C GLU A 188 -22.46 -6.27 -7.02
N ARG A 189 -23.61 -5.75 -6.59
CA ARG A 189 -24.60 -6.52 -5.83
C ARG A 189 -25.81 -6.84 -6.68
N GLN A 190 -26.39 -8.03 -6.48
CA GLN A 190 -27.66 -8.34 -7.12
C GLN A 190 -28.76 -7.36 -6.69
N PRO A 191 -29.72 -7.04 -7.58
CA PRO A 191 -30.87 -6.20 -7.25
C PRO A 191 -31.64 -6.73 -6.03
N ARG A 192 -32.28 -5.85 -5.25
CA ARG A 192 -33.12 -6.28 -4.12
C ARG A 192 -34.31 -7.09 -4.62
N THR A 193 -34.26 -8.40 -4.46
CA THR A 193 -35.46 -9.24 -4.39
C THR A 193 -35.90 -9.28 -2.92
N THR A 194 -37.13 -8.81 -2.67
CA THR A 194 -37.84 -8.72 -1.39
C THR A 194 -37.28 -9.58 -0.23
N GLY A 195 -36.78 -8.94 0.83
CA GLY A 195 -36.36 -9.61 2.08
C GLY A 195 -35.23 -8.91 2.85
N ARG A 196 -35.02 -9.29 4.13
CA ARG A 196 -33.97 -8.77 5.04
C ARG A 196 -32.60 -9.50 4.91
N ARG A 197 -32.38 -10.33 3.88
CA ARG A 197 -31.09 -11.03 3.69
C ARG A 197 -30.05 -10.11 3.02
N ARG A 198 -28.77 -10.22 3.41
CA ARG A 198 -27.65 -9.63 2.67
C ARG A 198 -27.66 -10.19 1.24
N GLN A 199 -27.65 -9.30 0.25
CA GLN A 199 -27.64 -9.68 -1.17
C GLN A 199 -26.39 -10.51 -1.49
N PRO A 200 -26.47 -11.55 -2.33
CA PRO A 200 -25.29 -12.21 -2.85
C PRO A 200 -24.53 -11.28 -3.81
N TRP A 201 -23.19 -11.29 -3.72
CA TRP A 201 -22.29 -10.63 -4.65
C TRP A 201 -22.29 -11.42 -5.96
N THR A 202 -22.37 -10.71 -7.08
CA THR A 202 -22.43 -11.33 -8.41
C THR A 202 -21.12 -12.03 -8.77
N GLY A 203 -20.01 -11.62 -8.13
CA GLY A 203 -18.65 -11.99 -8.50
C GLY A 203 -17.95 -10.91 -9.31
N ILE A 204 -18.67 -9.87 -9.71
CA ILE A 204 -18.12 -8.76 -10.48
C ILE A 204 -17.59 -7.69 -9.53
N VAL A 205 -16.38 -7.22 -9.82
CA VAL A 205 -15.74 -6.09 -9.18
C VAL A 205 -15.68 -4.95 -10.19
N GLU A 206 -16.22 -3.81 -9.82
CA GLU A 206 -16.05 -2.56 -10.55
C GLU A 206 -14.85 -1.82 -9.97
N LEU A 207 -13.92 -1.46 -10.84
CA LEU A 207 -12.73 -0.70 -10.49
C LEU A 207 -12.78 0.65 -11.20
N ALA A 208 -12.23 1.67 -10.54
CA ALA A 208 -12.06 2.99 -11.16
C ALA A 208 -10.63 3.47 -10.97
N LEU A 209 -10.00 3.86 -12.07
CA LEU A 209 -8.71 4.55 -12.09
C LEU A 209 -8.97 6.03 -12.35
N LEU A 210 -8.49 6.89 -11.46
CA LEU A 210 -8.63 8.35 -11.52
C LEU A 210 -7.27 8.96 -11.84
N ASN A 211 -7.22 9.83 -12.84
CA ASN A 211 -6.11 10.77 -12.94
C ASN A 211 -6.27 11.87 -11.87
N ALA A 212 -5.45 11.81 -10.83
CA ALA A 212 -5.42 12.76 -9.73
C ALA A 212 -4.32 13.83 -9.90
N SER A 213 -3.61 13.81 -11.03
CA SER A 213 -2.59 14.80 -11.36
C SER A 213 -3.16 15.98 -12.14
N GLU A 214 -2.38 17.06 -12.22
CA GLU A 214 -2.72 18.27 -12.99
C GLU A 214 -2.41 18.13 -14.50
N GLN A 215 -1.84 17.00 -14.92
CA GLN A 215 -1.46 16.76 -16.32
C GLN A 215 -2.19 15.54 -16.89
N PRO A 216 -2.43 15.47 -18.20
CA PRO A 216 -2.89 14.24 -18.83
C PRO A 216 -1.89 13.10 -18.58
N LEU A 217 -2.40 11.92 -18.23
CA LEU A 217 -1.60 10.69 -18.09
C LEU A 217 -2.33 9.53 -18.73
N ALA A 218 -1.60 8.50 -19.12
CA ALA A 218 -2.18 7.29 -19.67
C ALA A 218 -2.11 6.12 -18.68
N ILE A 219 -3.12 5.25 -18.75
CA ILE A 219 -3.14 3.95 -18.08
C ILE A 219 -3.27 2.85 -19.13
N VAL A 220 -2.96 1.61 -18.75
CA VAL A 220 -3.13 0.44 -19.60
C VAL A 220 -4.24 -0.42 -19.02
N ASP A 221 -5.31 -0.62 -19.79
CA ASP A 221 -6.44 -1.48 -19.45
C ASP A 221 -6.47 -2.69 -20.38
N LEU A 222 -5.80 -3.76 -19.97
CA LEU A 222 -5.78 -5.01 -20.71
C LEU A 222 -7.11 -5.76 -20.56
N PRO A 223 -7.54 -6.51 -21.61
CA PRO A 223 -8.74 -7.33 -21.56
C PRO A 223 -8.81 -8.24 -20.32
N ASP A 224 -10.04 -8.49 -19.85
CA ASP A 224 -10.36 -9.38 -18.73
C ASP A 224 -9.63 -9.04 -17.40
N GLY A 225 -9.19 -7.79 -17.26
CA GLY A 225 -8.47 -7.30 -16.10
C GLY A 225 -6.98 -7.69 -16.10
N GLY A 226 -6.38 -7.96 -17.26
CA GLY A 226 -4.97 -8.36 -17.38
C GLY A 226 -3.93 -7.37 -16.85
N SER A 227 -4.35 -6.13 -16.55
CA SER A 227 -3.52 -5.12 -15.87
C SER A 227 -3.52 -5.26 -14.34
N PHE A 228 -4.26 -6.22 -13.78
CA PHE A 228 -4.41 -6.41 -12.35
C PHE A 228 -3.91 -7.78 -11.91
N ASP A 229 -3.24 -7.80 -10.76
CA ASP A 229 -2.93 -9.01 -10.02
C ASP A 229 -3.88 -9.16 -8.83
N LEU A 230 -4.12 -10.39 -8.38
CA LEU A 230 -4.85 -10.66 -7.14
C LEU A 230 -3.89 -11.10 -6.04
N LEU A 231 -3.70 -10.25 -5.02
CA LEU A 231 -2.84 -10.56 -3.87
C LEU A 231 -3.65 -10.91 -2.63
N PRO A 232 -3.26 -11.95 -1.86
CA PRO A 232 -3.81 -12.17 -0.53
C PRO A 232 -3.44 -11.01 0.39
N SER A 233 -4.41 -10.50 1.14
CA SER A 233 -4.24 -9.47 2.16
C SER A 233 -4.25 -10.11 3.54
N GLU A 234 -3.10 -10.12 4.20
CA GLU A 234 -2.94 -10.66 5.56
C GLU A 234 -3.18 -9.62 6.67
N ARG A 235 -3.81 -8.47 6.33
CA ARG A 235 -4.05 -7.34 7.26
C ARG A 235 -4.71 -7.75 8.58
N TRP A 236 -5.57 -8.77 8.56
CA TRP A 236 -6.35 -9.19 9.73
C TRP A 236 -6.00 -10.60 10.22
N ARG A 237 -5.75 -11.52 9.29
CA ARG A 237 -5.43 -12.94 9.52
C ARG A 237 -4.59 -13.46 8.37
N ASP A 238 -3.86 -14.53 8.65
CA ASP A 238 -3.17 -15.30 7.63
C ASP A 238 -4.14 -15.71 6.51
N ASN A 239 -3.70 -15.55 5.27
CA ASN A 239 -4.46 -15.91 4.08
C ASN A 239 -3.63 -16.91 3.26
N PRO A 240 -3.90 -18.22 3.41
CA PRO A 240 -3.15 -19.26 2.72
C PRO A 240 -3.56 -19.38 1.24
N CYS A 241 -4.57 -18.64 0.78
CA CYS A 241 -4.98 -18.71 -0.61
C CYS A 241 -3.94 -18.08 -1.54
N ARG A 242 -3.72 -18.70 -2.69
CA ARG A 242 -2.86 -18.19 -3.76
C ARG A 242 -3.64 -18.09 -5.06
N TRP A 243 -3.43 -17.00 -5.78
CA TRP A 243 -4.06 -16.77 -7.06
C TRP A 243 -3.34 -17.58 -8.14
N ILE A 244 -4.08 -18.30 -8.99
CA ILE A 244 -3.45 -19.14 -10.00
C ILE A 244 -2.81 -18.34 -11.14
N GLY A 245 -3.17 -17.07 -11.28
CA GLY A 245 -2.65 -16.18 -12.32
C GLY A 245 -1.30 -15.54 -12.01
N GLU A 246 -0.69 -15.80 -10.85
CA GLU A 246 0.60 -15.20 -10.45
C GLU A 246 1.72 -15.45 -11.48
N ASN A 247 1.67 -16.58 -12.19
CA ASN A 247 2.64 -16.96 -13.23
C ASN A 247 2.04 -16.92 -14.65
N LYS A 248 0.87 -16.33 -14.84
CA LYS A 248 0.21 -16.31 -16.15
C LYS A 248 0.88 -15.27 -17.04
N GLU A 249 1.19 -15.65 -18.27
CA GLU A 249 1.69 -14.73 -19.28
C GLU A 249 0.65 -13.64 -19.56
N ARG A 250 1.09 -12.38 -19.51
CA ARG A 250 0.21 -11.24 -19.71
C ARG A 250 -0.08 -11.06 -21.20
N PRO A 251 -1.31 -10.66 -21.58
CA PRO A 251 -1.61 -10.33 -22.96
C PRO A 251 -0.68 -9.22 -23.48
N SER A 252 -0.27 -9.32 -24.75
CA SER A 252 0.47 -8.26 -25.42
C SER A 252 -0.37 -6.98 -25.49
N VAL A 253 0.28 -5.85 -25.21
CA VAL A 253 -0.37 -4.54 -25.17
C VAL A 253 -0.58 -4.01 -26.59
N ARG A 254 -1.74 -3.40 -26.85
CA ARG A 254 -2.05 -2.73 -28.12
C ARG A 254 -2.44 -1.28 -27.85
N ASP A 255 -2.39 -0.43 -28.87
CA ASP A 255 -2.80 0.98 -28.76
C ASP A 255 -4.23 1.15 -28.20
N ALA A 256 -5.13 0.23 -28.55
CA ALA A 256 -6.52 0.26 -28.07
C ALA A 256 -6.66 -0.02 -26.55
N ASP A 257 -5.64 -0.60 -25.93
CA ASP A 257 -5.58 -0.92 -24.50
C ASP A 257 -5.01 0.27 -23.70
N VAL A 258 -4.42 1.28 -24.36
CA VAL A 258 -3.92 2.51 -23.74
C VAL A 258 -5.06 3.53 -23.62
N ARG A 259 -5.28 4.05 -22.42
CA ARG A 259 -6.30 5.07 -22.14
C ARG A 259 -5.63 6.34 -21.64
N LEU A 260 -5.66 7.40 -22.44
CA LEU A 260 -5.26 8.73 -22.01
C LEU A 260 -6.39 9.36 -21.19
N LEU A 261 -6.07 9.83 -19.99
CA LEU A 261 -7.00 10.43 -19.04
C LEU A 261 -6.63 11.89 -18.80
N ALA A 262 -7.58 12.80 -19.00
CA ALA A 262 -7.46 14.20 -18.59
C ALA A 262 -7.41 14.32 -17.05
N PRO A 263 -6.89 15.43 -16.51
CA PRO A 263 -6.96 15.72 -15.07
C PRO A 263 -8.37 15.57 -14.51
N GLY A 264 -8.53 14.76 -13.47
CA GLY A 264 -9.83 14.46 -12.85
C GLY A 264 -10.68 13.42 -13.59
N GLU A 265 -10.26 12.95 -14.77
CA GLU A 265 -10.98 11.92 -15.54
C GLU A 265 -10.85 10.54 -14.89
N ARG A 266 -11.92 9.74 -15.02
CA ARG A 266 -12.02 8.40 -14.45
C ARG A 266 -12.25 7.39 -15.55
N HIS A 267 -11.46 6.33 -15.55
CA HIS A 267 -11.72 5.12 -16.32
C HIS A 267 -12.29 4.04 -15.41
N THR A 268 -13.43 3.47 -15.78
CA THR A 268 -14.07 2.38 -15.03
C THR A 268 -14.00 1.09 -15.82
N LEU A 269 -13.63 0.00 -15.16
CA LEU A 269 -13.62 -1.33 -15.74
C LEU A 269 -14.24 -2.36 -14.80
N ARG A 270 -14.57 -3.53 -15.34
CA ARG A 270 -15.26 -4.61 -14.62
C ARG A 270 -14.43 -5.89 -14.73
N ILE A 271 -14.17 -6.52 -13.60
CA ILE A 271 -13.51 -7.82 -13.52
C ILE A 271 -14.51 -8.83 -12.97
N ASN A 272 -14.72 -9.93 -13.69
CA ASN A 272 -15.53 -11.03 -13.22
C ASN A 272 -14.68 -12.08 -12.50
N LEU A 273 -14.72 -12.09 -11.17
CA LEU A 273 -13.96 -13.04 -10.34
C LEU A 273 -14.54 -14.47 -10.35
N ARG A 274 -15.52 -14.74 -11.22
CA ARG A 274 -15.98 -16.09 -11.56
C ARG A 274 -15.27 -16.67 -12.79
N ASP A 275 -14.49 -15.88 -13.50
CA ASP A 275 -13.69 -16.41 -14.60
C ASP A 275 -12.49 -17.20 -14.05
N GLU A 276 -12.10 -18.26 -14.74
CA GLU A 276 -11.04 -19.17 -14.29
C GLU A 276 -9.71 -18.46 -14.04
N ALA A 277 -9.44 -17.40 -14.81
CA ALA A 277 -8.25 -16.56 -14.64
C ALA A 277 -8.11 -15.97 -13.22
N TRP A 278 -9.21 -15.85 -12.46
CA TRP A 278 -9.25 -15.27 -11.13
C TRP A 278 -9.41 -16.30 -10.00
N PHE A 279 -9.28 -17.58 -10.32
CA PHE A 279 -9.42 -18.63 -9.30
C PHE A 279 -8.26 -18.63 -8.32
N VAL A 280 -8.55 -19.10 -7.11
CA VAL A 280 -7.55 -19.24 -6.06
C VAL A 280 -7.49 -20.68 -5.58
N THR A 281 -6.29 -21.13 -5.27
CA THR A 281 -6.06 -22.40 -4.56
C THR A 281 -5.88 -22.10 -3.07
N GLY A 282 -6.29 -23.02 -2.23
CA GLY A 282 -6.11 -22.97 -0.79
C GLY A 282 -5.59 -24.33 -0.31
N PRO A 283 -5.22 -24.44 0.96
CA PRO A 283 -4.48 -25.60 1.46
C PRO A 283 -5.28 -26.92 1.42
N GLU A 284 -6.61 -26.85 1.45
CA GLU A 284 -7.50 -28.02 1.42
C GLU A 284 -8.10 -28.29 0.03
N ASP A 285 -7.77 -27.48 -0.97
CA ASP A 285 -8.42 -27.59 -2.28
C ASP A 285 -7.69 -28.56 -3.20
N THR A 286 -8.45 -29.46 -3.80
CA THR A 286 -7.98 -30.39 -4.83
C THR A 286 -7.96 -29.76 -6.22
N SER A 287 -8.66 -28.65 -6.43
CA SER A 287 -8.68 -27.87 -7.67
C SER A 287 -8.90 -26.37 -7.39
N PRO A 288 -8.49 -25.47 -8.31
CA PRO A 288 -8.76 -24.04 -8.17
C PRO A 288 -10.26 -23.76 -8.13
N ARG A 289 -10.68 -22.79 -7.30
CA ARG A 289 -12.10 -22.39 -7.17
C ARG A 289 -12.22 -20.88 -7.12
N THR A 290 -13.37 -20.36 -7.54
CA THR A 290 -13.67 -18.93 -7.45
C THR A 290 -13.70 -18.46 -5.99
N LEU A 291 -13.22 -17.23 -5.80
CA LEU A 291 -13.24 -16.52 -4.51
C LEU A 291 -14.67 -16.31 -3.99
N VAL A 292 -15.64 -16.19 -4.90
CA VAL A 292 -17.06 -15.98 -4.58
C VAL A 292 -17.67 -17.21 -3.89
N ASP A 293 -17.46 -18.39 -4.47
CA ASP A 293 -18.07 -19.64 -3.99
C ASP A 293 -17.43 -20.13 -2.70
N ARG A 294 -16.17 -19.77 -2.43
CA ARG A 294 -15.54 -20.02 -1.12
C ARG A 294 -16.31 -19.38 0.03
N GLY A 295 -16.99 -18.26 -0.20
CA GLY A 295 -17.88 -17.64 0.79
C GLY A 295 -17.23 -17.39 2.16
N ASN A 296 -15.90 -17.24 2.21
CA ASN A 296 -15.13 -17.13 3.44
C ASN A 296 -15.01 -15.64 3.85
N ARG A 297 -15.28 -15.33 5.12
CA ARG A 297 -15.11 -13.97 5.70
C ARG A 297 -13.65 -13.65 6.07
N THR A 298 -12.81 -14.67 6.08
CA THR A 298 -11.48 -14.65 6.70
C THR A 298 -10.38 -14.34 5.69
N TYR A 299 -10.53 -14.79 4.45
CA TYR A 299 -9.54 -14.60 3.40
C TYR A 299 -9.83 -13.30 2.66
N TRP A 300 -8.99 -12.31 2.91
CA TRP A 300 -9.05 -11.00 2.28
C TRP A 300 -8.06 -10.91 1.14
N PHE A 301 -8.41 -10.17 0.10
CA PHE A 301 -7.61 -10.00 -1.09
C PHE A 301 -7.59 -8.53 -1.50
N ARG A 302 -6.62 -8.17 -2.32
CA ARG A 302 -6.51 -6.87 -2.98
C ARG A 302 -6.29 -7.12 -4.47
N LEU A 303 -6.88 -6.26 -5.29
CA LEU A 303 -6.51 -6.13 -6.68
C LEU A 303 -5.40 -5.10 -6.76
N VAL A 304 -4.34 -5.45 -7.48
CA VAL A 304 -3.15 -4.63 -7.59
C VAL A 304 -2.99 -4.25 -9.05
N TYR A 305 -3.17 -2.97 -9.36
CA TYR A 305 -2.91 -2.47 -10.70
C TYR A 305 -1.40 -2.45 -10.92
N ARG A 306 -0.94 -3.18 -11.95
CA ARG A 306 0.44 -3.16 -12.42
C ARG A 306 0.43 -2.98 -13.93
N PRO A 307 0.85 -1.83 -14.45
CA PRO A 307 1.01 -1.66 -15.88
C PRO A 307 2.13 -2.59 -16.40
N PRO A 308 2.11 -2.98 -17.68
CA PRO A 308 3.20 -3.70 -18.33
C PRO A 308 4.54 -2.93 -18.23
N SER A 309 5.65 -3.64 -18.37
CA SER A 309 6.99 -3.02 -18.28
C SER A 309 7.18 -1.98 -19.39
N PRO A 310 7.99 -0.92 -19.15
CA PRO A 310 8.30 0.09 -20.16
C PRO A 310 8.79 -0.48 -21.50
N GLU A 311 9.56 -1.58 -21.45
CA GLU A 311 10.06 -2.28 -22.65
C GLU A 311 8.94 -2.88 -23.51
N THR A 312 7.85 -3.33 -22.89
CA THR A 312 6.73 -4.00 -23.59
C THR A 312 5.79 -2.99 -24.26
N ILE A 313 5.85 -1.72 -23.86
CA ILE A 313 4.97 -0.65 -24.37
C ILE A 313 5.69 0.30 -25.33
N GLU A 314 6.96 0.02 -25.65
CA GLU A 314 7.75 0.86 -26.55
C GLU A 314 7.09 0.89 -27.94
N GLY A 315 6.84 2.09 -28.46
CA GLY A 315 6.19 2.31 -29.75
C GLY A 315 4.66 2.43 -29.72
N LEU A 316 4.01 2.27 -28.56
CA LEU A 316 2.57 2.52 -28.44
C LEU A 316 2.23 4.02 -28.46
N ALA A 317 1.00 4.32 -28.87
CA ALA A 317 0.42 5.66 -28.75
C ALA A 317 0.45 6.10 -27.28
N HIS A 318 0.91 7.33 -27.03
CA HIS A 318 1.03 7.91 -25.69
C HIS A 318 1.95 7.13 -24.72
N ALA A 319 2.87 6.29 -25.20
CA ALA A 319 3.77 5.51 -24.35
C ALA A 319 4.49 6.35 -23.28
N ALA A 320 4.96 7.55 -23.64
CA ALA A 320 5.63 8.46 -22.70
C ALA A 320 4.71 9.03 -21.60
N ALA A 321 3.40 9.01 -21.80
CA ALA A 321 2.42 9.44 -20.81
C ALA A 321 1.93 8.28 -19.91
N ILE A 322 2.29 7.03 -20.22
CA ILE A 322 1.86 5.87 -19.45
C ILE A 322 2.45 5.95 -18.05
N TRP A 323 1.56 5.89 -17.06
CA TRP A 323 1.95 5.81 -15.67
C TRP A 323 2.36 4.38 -15.32
N HIS A 324 3.57 4.22 -14.76
CA HIS A 324 4.22 2.93 -14.52
C HIS A 324 4.18 2.43 -13.07
N GLY A 325 3.54 3.16 -12.16
CA GLY A 325 3.52 2.76 -10.75
C GLY A 325 2.53 1.63 -10.44
N GLU A 326 2.57 1.17 -9.19
CA GLU A 326 1.66 0.16 -8.65
C GLU A 326 0.58 0.82 -7.76
N LEU A 327 -0.68 0.34 -7.84
CA LEU A 327 -1.76 0.74 -6.92
C LEU A 327 -2.45 -0.46 -6.30
N LEU A 328 -2.63 -0.40 -4.99
CA LEU A 328 -3.40 -1.40 -4.25
C LEU A 328 -4.85 -0.95 -4.06
N SER A 329 -5.81 -1.80 -4.44
CA SER A 329 -7.21 -1.59 -4.10
C SER A 329 -7.43 -1.68 -2.60
N ARG A 330 -8.60 -1.20 -2.13
CA ARG A 330 -9.11 -1.60 -0.80
C ARG A 330 -9.19 -3.12 -0.71
N ALA A 331 -8.96 -3.65 0.49
CA ALA A 331 -9.07 -5.09 0.71
C ALA A 331 -10.54 -5.51 0.66
N PHE A 332 -10.82 -6.67 0.09
CA PHE A 332 -12.15 -7.26 0.02
C PHE A 332 -12.12 -8.77 0.29
N ASN A 333 -13.27 -9.38 0.59
CA ASN A 333 -13.37 -10.84 0.79
C ASN A 333 -14.56 -11.47 0.04
N GLY A 334 -14.59 -12.80 -0.02
CA GLY A 334 -15.66 -13.58 -0.66
C GLY A 334 -17.05 -13.45 -0.02
N ARG A 335 -17.14 -12.78 1.14
CA ARG A 335 -18.40 -12.42 1.81
C ARG A 335 -18.72 -10.93 1.75
N GLN A 336 -18.19 -10.25 0.73
CA GLN A 336 -18.62 -8.93 0.28
C GLN A 336 -18.30 -7.79 1.25
N MET A 337 -17.32 -8.00 2.12
CA MET A 337 -16.79 -6.93 2.95
C MET A 337 -15.69 -6.22 2.17
N VAL A 338 -15.69 -4.89 2.25
CA VAL A 338 -14.60 -4.03 1.77
C VAL A 338 -14.15 -3.22 2.97
N ASP A 339 -12.84 -3.14 3.16
CA ASP A 339 -12.16 -2.52 4.31
C ASP A 339 -12.20 -0.99 4.26
#